data_AF-A0A2N0Z7U8-F1
#
_entry.id   AF-A0A2N0Z7U8-F1
#
_cell.length_a   1.000
_cell.length_b   1.000
_cell.length_c   1.000
_cell.angle_alpha   90.00
_cell.angle_beta   90.00
_cell.angle_gamma   90.00
#
_symmetry.space_group_name_H-M   'P 1'
#
loop_
_entity.id
_entity.type
_entity.pdbx_description
1 polymer ?
#
loop_
_entity_poly.entity_id
_entity_poly.type
_entity_poly.pdbx_seq_one_letter_code
_entity_poly.pdbx_strand_id
1 'polypeptide(L)'
;MDISLMDFILLILASFRITRLLVYDRITEFIRSVVLEEVTEKNEMGEDTVYYVPRPGRVRGFFGELISCYWCTGVWSAIFLILLYYLFPAICTPFVLVFAIAGAAAFIEAVLQKLLLTE
;
A
#
# COMPACT_ATOMS: atom_id res chain seq x y z
N MET A 1 17.91 -20.08 -9.11
CA MET A 1 17.81 -18.84 -8.33
C MET A 1 16.69 -19.10 -7.35
N ASP A 2 17.06 -19.56 -6.16
CA ASP A 2 16.09 -20.05 -5.19
C ASP A 2 15.76 -18.92 -4.23
N ILE A 3 14.49 -18.53 -4.19
CA ILE A 3 13.99 -17.66 -3.13
C ILE A 3 14.08 -18.49 -1.86
N SER A 4 14.99 -18.13 -0.96
CA SER A 4 15.05 -18.74 0.36
C SER A 4 13.76 -18.45 1.11
N LEU A 5 13.40 -19.31 2.07
CA LEU A 5 12.28 -19.06 2.98
C LEU A 5 12.43 -17.69 3.67
N MET A 6 13.66 -17.29 4.00
CA MET A 6 13.95 -15.97 4.56
C MET A 6 13.59 -14.84 3.58
N ASP A 7 14.00 -14.95 2.31
CA ASP A 7 13.72 -13.94 1.29
C ASP A 7 12.21 -13.81 1.05
N PHE A 8 11.49 -14.94 1.07
CA PHE A 8 10.03 -14.95 0.94
C PHE A 8 9.36 -14.19 2.09
N ILE A 9 9.78 -14.41 3.34
CA ILE A 9 9.26 -13.66 4.50
C ILE A 9 9.56 -12.16 4.37
N LEU A 10 10.79 -11.79 3.97
CA LEU A 10 11.17 -10.39 3.77
C LEU A 10 10.34 -9.73 2.68
N LEU A 11 10.09 -10.42 1.56
CA LEU A 11 9.23 -9.94 0.48
C LEU A 11 7.78 -9.75 0.92
N ILE A 12 7.24 -10.64 1.76
CA ILE A 12 5.90 -10.49 2.35
C ILE A 12 5.84 -9.22 3.20
N LEU A 13 6.78 -9.03 4.12
CA LEU A 13 6.81 -7.87 5.02
C LEU A 13 7.02 -6.56 4.25
N ALA A 14 7.89 -6.58 3.24
CA ALA A 14 8.13 -5.43 2.38
C ALA A 14 6.89 -5.07 1.56
N SER A 15 6.24 -6.06 0.95
CA SER A 15 5.00 -5.87 0.19
C SER A 15 3.88 -5.31 1.07
N PHE A 16 3.74 -5.85 2.29
CA PHE A 16 2.79 -5.34 3.29
C PHE A 16 3.03 -3.85 3.60
N ARG A 17 4.28 -3.46 3.86
CA ARG A 17 4.62 -2.06 4.16
C ARG A 17 4.35 -1.14 2.97
N ILE A 18 4.73 -1.56 1.76
CA ILE A 18 4.51 -0.77 0.52
C ILE A 18 3.02 -0.58 0.27
N THR A 19 2.23 -1.66 0.38
CA THR A 19 0.77 -1.60 0.19
C THR A 19 0.13 -0.61 1.16
N ARG A 20 0.49 -0.71 2.45
CA ARG A 20 -0.03 0.22 3.47
C ARG A 20 0.41 1.66 3.22
N LEU A 21 1.65 1.85 2.74
CA LEU A 21 2.21 3.16 2.43
C LEU A 21 1.47 3.83 1.27
N LEU A 22 1.08 3.08 0.24
CA LEU A 22 0.35 3.62 -0.91
C LEU A 22 -1.12 3.93 -0.58
N VAL A 23 -1.78 3.04 0.17
CA VAL A 23 -3.23 3.16 0.40
C VAL A 23 -3.56 4.11 1.56
N TYR A 24 -2.81 4.04 2.67
CA TYR A 24 -3.22 4.67 3.93
C TYR A 24 -2.31 5.80 4.42
N ASP A 25 -1.04 5.82 4.03
CA ASP A 25 -0.07 6.75 4.61
C ASP A 25 -0.29 8.18 4.11
N ARG A 26 -0.10 9.18 4.96
CA ARG A 26 -0.21 10.59 4.55
C ARG A 26 0.95 11.02 3.66
N ILE A 27 2.09 10.35 3.73
CA ILE A 27 3.24 10.66 2.88
C ILE A 27 2.87 10.57 1.39
N THR A 28 1.96 9.66 1.03
CA THR A 28 1.49 9.46 -0.35
C THR A 28 0.21 10.22 -0.68
N GLU A 29 -0.23 11.14 0.19
CA GLU A 29 -1.43 11.96 -0.02
C GLU A 29 -1.35 12.79 -1.31
N PHE A 30 -0.15 13.25 -1.69
CA PHE A 30 0.06 13.93 -2.97
C PHE A 30 -0.17 13.01 -4.19
N ILE A 31 0.18 11.72 -4.09
CA ILE A 31 -0.08 10.75 -5.16
C ILE A 31 -1.58 10.49 -5.19
N ARG A 32 -2.19 10.37 -4.01
CA ARG A 32 -3.61 10.11 -3.86
C ARG A 32 -4.46 11.25 -4.43
N SER A 33 -4.15 12.50 -4.16
CA SER A 33 -4.93 13.65 -4.64
C SER A 33 -4.82 13.88 -6.16
N VAL A 34 -3.74 13.40 -6.78
CA VAL A 34 -3.55 13.42 -8.24
C VAL A 34 -4.40 12.35 -8.94
N VAL A 35 -4.71 11.27 -8.23
CA VAL A 35 -5.30 10.04 -8.80
C VAL A 35 -6.77 9.86 -8.39
N LEU A 36 -7.12 10.26 -7.17
CA LEU A 36 -8.44 10.23 -6.58
C LEU A 36 -9.03 11.65 -6.50
N GLU A 37 -10.34 11.74 -6.67
CA GLU A 37 -11.13 12.95 -6.53
C GLU A 37 -12.03 12.80 -5.32
N GLU A 38 -12.01 13.81 -4.46
CA GLU A 38 -12.96 13.94 -3.37
C GLU A 38 -14.24 14.54 -3.96
N VAL A 39 -15.27 13.71 -4.13
CA VAL A 39 -16.59 14.15 -4.58
C VAL A 39 -17.49 14.18 -3.35
N THR A 40 -17.90 15.38 -2.98
CA THR A 40 -18.88 15.61 -1.91
C THR A 40 -20.26 15.46 -2.54
N GLU A 41 -20.89 14.31 -2.33
CA GLU A 41 -22.30 14.13 -2.70
C GLU A 41 -23.16 14.37 -1.46
N LYS A 42 -24.19 15.20 -1.64
CA LYS A 42 -25.24 15.37 -0.65
C LYS A 42 -26.17 14.18 -0.76
N ASN A 43 -26.21 13.34 0.27
CA ASN A 43 -27.18 12.26 0.37
C ASN A 43 -28.61 12.83 0.42
N GLU A 44 -29.61 11.97 0.18
CA GLU A 44 -31.05 12.34 0.19
C GLU A 44 -31.52 13.01 1.51
N MET A 45 -30.73 12.88 2.59
CA MET A 45 -30.98 13.51 3.89
C MET A 45 -30.25 14.86 4.10
N GLY A 46 -29.55 15.38 3.09
CA GLY A 46 -28.89 16.69 3.14
C GLY A 46 -27.57 16.72 3.91
N GLU A 47 -27.01 15.56 4.28
CA GLU A 47 -25.68 15.44 4.89
C GLU A 47 -24.60 15.33 3.80
N ASP A 48 -23.51 16.09 3.99
CA ASP A 48 -22.34 16.06 3.11
C ASP A 48 -21.55 14.77 3.36
N THR A 49 -21.65 13.80 2.45
CA THR A 49 -20.82 12.60 2.46
C THR A 49 -19.69 12.72 1.44
N VAL A 50 -18.45 12.66 1.93
CA VAL A 50 -17.25 12.70 1.09
C VAL A 50 -16.97 11.30 0.55
N TYR A 51 -17.13 11.11 -0.76
CA TYR A 51 -16.76 9.88 -1.45
C TYR A 51 -15.46 10.09 -2.24
N TYR A 52 -14.54 9.13 -2.16
CA TYR A 52 -13.33 9.12 -2.96
C TYR A 52 -13.58 8.32 -4.23
N VAL A 53 -13.67 9.00 -5.38
CA VAL A 53 -13.83 8.35 -6.68
C VAL A 53 -12.55 8.51 -7.52
N PRO A 54 -12.15 7.50 -8.30
CA PRO A 54 -11.00 7.62 -9.20
C PRO A 54 -11.26 8.72 -10.23
N ARG A 55 -10.27 9.60 -10.45
CA ARG A 55 -10.38 10.68 -11.43
C ARG A 55 -10.56 10.15 -12.86
N PRO A 56 -11.36 10.82 -13.70
CA PRO A 56 -11.50 10.43 -15.10
C PRO A 56 -10.17 10.57 -15.87
N GLY A 57 -9.75 9.49 -16.55
CA GLY A 57 -8.57 9.45 -17.42
C GLY A 57 -7.99 8.05 -17.55
N ARG A 58 -7.43 7.67 -18.71
CA ARG A 58 -6.93 6.28 -18.96
C ARG A 58 -5.87 5.82 -17.96
N VAL A 59 -4.89 6.68 -17.66
CA VAL A 59 -3.79 6.34 -16.74
C VAL A 59 -4.16 6.66 -15.30
N ARG A 60 -4.71 7.86 -15.04
CA ARG A 60 -5.11 8.29 -13.69
C ARG A 60 -6.24 7.44 -13.11
N GLY A 61 -7.23 7.06 -13.92
CA GLY A 61 -8.32 6.17 -13.49
C GLY A 61 -7.83 4.77 -13.12
N PHE A 62 -6.92 4.18 -13.91
CA PHE A 62 -6.33 2.87 -13.63
C PHE A 62 -5.55 2.84 -12.30
N PHE A 63 -4.67 3.84 -12.09
CA PHE A 63 -3.98 3.98 -10.80
C PHE A 63 -4.95 4.29 -9.65
N GLY A 64 -6.07 4.94 -9.93
CA GLY A 64 -7.12 5.21 -8.95
C GLY A 64 -7.81 3.95 -8.50
N GLU A 65 -8.28 3.13 -9.43
CA GLU A 65 -8.87 1.82 -9.12
C GLU A 65 -7.89 0.90 -8.36
N LEU A 66 -6.61 0.94 -8.72
CA LEU A 66 -5.56 0.20 -8.02
C LEU A 66 -5.45 0.61 -6.56
N ILE A 67 -5.33 1.91 -6.29
CA ILE A 67 -5.16 2.46 -4.93
C ILE A 67 -6.45 2.34 -4.12
N SER A 68 -7.62 2.44 -4.76
CA SER A 68 -8.93 2.24 -4.14
C SER A 68 -9.11 0.81 -3.62
N CYS A 69 -8.47 -0.17 -4.23
CA CYS A 69 -8.54 -1.56 -3.79
C CYS A 69 -7.24 -2.02 -3.12
N TYR A 70 -7.29 -2.18 -1.80
CA TYR A 70 -6.12 -2.63 -1.01
C TYR A 70 -5.52 -3.93 -1.54
N TRP A 71 -6.37 -4.86 -1.98
CA TRP A 71 -5.95 -6.16 -2.50
C TRP A 71 -5.21 -6.02 -3.83
N CYS A 72 -5.74 -5.19 -4.74
CA CYS A 72 -5.08 -4.90 -6.01
C CYS A 72 -3.72 -4.23 -5.78
N THR A 73 -3.64 -3.21 -4.92
CA THR A 73 -2.35 -2.58 -4.58
C THR A 73 -1.36 -3.60 -4.01
N GLY A 74 -1.83 -4.56 -3.21
CA GLY A 74 -1.00 -5.63 -2.66
C GLY A 74 -0.43 -6.57 -3.72
N VAL A 75 -1.26 -7.03 -4.67
CA VAL A 75 -0.81 -7.87 -5.77
C VAL A 75 0.22 -7.15 -6.63
N TRP A 76 -0.03 -5.88 -6.98
CA TRP A 76 0.90 -5.08 -7.79
C TRP A 76 2.20 -4.75 -7.06
N SER A 77 2.14 -4.51 -5.74
CA SER A 77 3.34 -4.32 -4.92
C SER A 77 4.21 -5.58 -4.88
N ALA A 78 3.60 -6.76 -4.77
CA ALA A 78 4.30 -8.03 -4.81
C ALA A 78 4.95 -8.30 -6.18
N ILE A 79 4.20 -8.10 -7.27
CA ILE A 79 4.73 -8.23 -8.64
C ILE A 79 5.92 -7.28 -8.85
N PHE A 80 5.80 -6.03 -8.41
CA PHE A 80 6.87 -5.04 -8.51
C PHE A 80 8.14 -5.50 -7.79
N LEU A 81 8.02 -5.96 -6.53
CA LEU A 81 9.17 -6.43 -5.76
C LEU A 81 9.83 -7.66 -6.38
N ILE A 82 9.04 -8.62 -6.85
CA ILE A 82 9.54 -9.83 -7.52
C ILE A 82 10.27 -9.46 -8.82
N LEU A 83 9.68 -8.60 -9.64
CA LEU A 83 10.29 -8.14 -10.88
C LEU A 83 11.58 -7.36 -10.63
N LEU A 84 11.60 -6.51 -9.59
CA LEU A 84 12.80 -5.78 -9.16
C LEU A 84 13.89 -6.73 -8.67
N TYR A 85 13.52 -7.81 -7.96
CA TYR A 85 14.46 -8.84 -7.50
C TYR A 85 15.14 -9.55 -8.68
N TYR A 86 14.39 -9.87 -9.74
CA TYR A 86 14.95 -10.52 -10.92
C TYR A 86 15.76 -9.59 -11.83
N LEU A 87 15.32 -8.34 -12.01
CA LEU A 87 16.01 -7.39 -12.92
C LEU A 87 17.20 -6.69 -12.27
N PHE A 88 17.07 -6.30 -10.99
CA PHE A 88 18.04 -5.47 -10.28
C PHE A 88 18.26 -5.96 -8.84
N PRO A 89 18.82 -7.17 -8.64
CA PRO A 89 18.99 -7.75 -7.31
C PRO A 89 19.83 -6.86 -6.37
N ALA A 90 20.87 -6.19 -6.89
CA ALA A 90 21.72 -5.30 -6.09
C ALA A 90 20.96 -4.12 -5.44
N ILE A 91 19.89 -3.64 -6.09
CA ILE A 91 19.03 -2.56 -5.57
C ILE A 91 17.87 -3.15 -4.76
N CYS A 92 17.34 -4.29 -5.21
CA CYS A 92 16.23 -4.96 -4.57
C CYS A 92 16.56 -5.37 -3.13
N THR A 93 17.72 -5.95 -2.87
CA THR A 93 18.07 -6.47 -1.54
C THR A 93 18.03 -5.40 -0.44
N PRO A 94 18.75 -4.25 -0.55
CA PRO A 94 18.66 -3.21 0.47
C PRO A 94 17.26 -2.57 0.54
N PHE A 95 16.58 -2.44 -0.60
CA PHE A 95 15.22 -1.89 -0.65
C PHE A 95 14.23 -2.76 0.12
N VAL A 96 14.18 -4.06 -0.19
CA VAL A 96 13.33 -5.04 0.50
C VAL A 96 13.67 -5.08 1.99
N LEU A 97 14.95 -5.04 2.36
CA LEU A 97 15.36 -5.07 3.76
C LEU A 97 14.78 -3.89 4.55
N VAL A 98 14.89 -2.66 4.03
CA VAL A 98 14.36 -1.45 4.69
C VAL A 98 12.85 -1.56 4.86
N PHE A 99 12.13 -1.92 3.80
CA PHE A 99 10.67 -2.03 3.85
C PHE A 99 10.20 -3.20 4.71
N ALA A 100 10.92 -4.32 4.74
CA ALA A 100 10.62 -5.47 5.57
C ALA A 100 10.77 -5.15 7.07
N ILE A 101 11.86 -4.48 7.46
CA ILE A 101 12.07 -4.04 8.85
C ILE A 101 10.98 -3.06 9.27
N ALA A 102 10.68 -2.06 8.44
CA ALA A 102 9.59 -1.11 8.72
C ALA A 102 8.21 -1.79 8.77
N GLY A 103 7.98 -2.80 7.92
CA GLY A 103 6.77 -3.62 7.92
C GLY A 103 6.62 -4.43 9.20
N ALA A 104 7.68 -5.09 9.64
CA ALA A 104 7.71 -5.84 10.90
C ALA A 104 7.47 -4.92 12.11
N ALA A 105 8.13 -3.76 12.16
CA ALA A 105 7.92 -2.78 13.23
C ALA A 105 6.46 -2.32 13.30
N ALA A 106 5.86 -1.95 12.16
CA ALA A 106 4.47 -1.52 12.09
C ALA A 106 3.47 -2.64 12.42
N PHE A 107 3.81 -3.90 12.13
CA PHE A 107 3.01 -5.06 12.51
C PHE A 107 3.05 -5.29 14.02
N ILE A 108 4.25 -5.27 14.62
CA ILE A 108 4.44 -5.41 16.07
C ILE A 108 3.68 -4.29 16.80
N GLU A 109 3.79 -3.05 16.33
CA GLU A 109 3.06 -1.91 16.91
C GLU A 109 1.55 -2.12 16.87
N ALA A 110 0.99 -2.57 15.73
CA ALA A 110 -0.44 -2.85 15.61
C ALA A 110 -0.91 -3.96 16.57
N VAL A 111 -0.09 -5.00 16.75
CA VAL A 111 -0.36 -6.08 17.71
C VAL A 111 -0.30 -5.55 19.15
N LEU A 112 0.71 -4.76 19.50
CA LEU A 112 0.87 -4.16 20.83
C LEU A 112 -0.29 -3.21 21.15
N GLN A 113 -0.69 -2.35 20.22
CA GLN A 113 -1.85 -1.47 20.40
C GLN A 113 -3.11 -2.28 20.68
N LYS A 114 -3.35 -3.36 19.93
CA LYS A 114 -4.49 -4.23 20.16
C LYS A 114 -4.41 -4.96 21.51
N LEU A 115 -3.24 -5.38 21.96
CA LEU A 115 -3.10 -6.08 23.24
C LEU A 115 -3.19 -5.13 24.45
N LEU A 116 -2.62 -3.93 24.37
CA LEU A 116 -2.52 -2.98 25.48
C LEU A 116 -3.75 -2.07 25.64
N LEU A 117 -4.53 -1.85 24.58
CA LEU A 117 -5.72 -0.99 24.59
C LEU A 117 -7.05 -1.77 24.61
N THR A 118 -7.00 -3.09 24.89
CA THR A 118 -8.19 -3.94 25.04
C THR A 118 -8.58 -4.17 26.52
N GLU A 119 -8.09 -3.33 27.45
CA GLU A 119 -8.66 -3.21 28.81
C GLU A 119 -9.65 -2.04 28.91
#